data_AF-A0A372R577-F1
#
_entry.id   AF-A0A372R577-F1
#
_cell.length_a   1.000
_cell.length_b   1.000
_cell.length_c   1.000
_cell.angle_alpha   90.00
_cell.angle_beta   90.00
_cell.angle_gamma   90.00
#
_symmetry.space_group_name_H-M   'P 1'
#
loop_
_entity.id
_entity.type
_entity.pdbx_description
1 polymer ?
#
loop_
_entity_poly.entity_id
_entity_poly.type
_entity_poly.pdbx_seq_one_letter_code
_entity_poly.pdbx_strand_id
1 'polypeptide(L)'
;MSSSKKRKELHRDQSNTQTHWKPLELIGVLTFLNENFDLWSINHLDASNKAIKETNINRDGKALYNKIYNMIKAMEDYVEKGNKSTSYTIMWENSKIYDLVKEMYDKTKETKETKEGERKKRKKETSNHMSDGDGDVTMKNNNTTTTNQIDVPQLPFTIETIDKVYNEQVQNYDRLIVINRDMIEKRNKEVRELYEQISRRQAELIKLIQKANNKLDELRKITGTSSMI
;
A
#
# COMPACT_ATOMS: atom_id res chain seq x y z
N MET A 1 42.15 41.43 36.33
CA MET A 1 41.58 40.08 36.12
C MET A 1 40.24 40.25 35.42
N SER A 2 40.15 39.90 34.14
CA SER A 2 38.89 39.89 33.39
C SER A 2 38.86 38.60 32.58
N SER A 3 38.08 37.62 33.03
CA SER A 3 37.96 36.31 32.39
C SER A 3 36.68 36.25 31.58
N SER A 4 36.81 36.33 30.26
CA SER A 4 35.74 36.13 29.31
C SER A 4 35.24 34.69 29.34
N LYS A 5 34.02 34.45 29.83
CA LYS A 5 33.31 33.17 29.66
C LYS A 5 32.67 33.15 28.26
N LYS A 6 33.32 32.48 27.29
CA LYS A 6 32.69 32.05 26.04
C LYS A 6 31.57 31.07 26.37
N ARG A 7 30.33 31.46 26.09
CA ARG A 7 29.16 30.57 26.10
C ARG A 7 29.32 29.62 24.91
N LYS A 8 29.47 28.32 25.17
CA LYS A 8 29.32 27.29 24.13
C LYS A 8 27.86 27.29 23.70
N GLU A 9 27.58 27.75 22.48
CA GLU A 9 26.32 27.46 21.82
C GLU A 9 26.25 25.95 21.57
N LEU A 10 25.42 25.29 22.37
CA LEU A 10 24.93 23.96 22.05
C LEU A 10 24.00 24.14 20.84
N HIS A 11 24.52 23.84 19.65
CA HIS A 11 23.68 23.51 18.50
C HIS A 11 22.85 22.28 18.89
N ARG A 12 21.64 22.53 19.40
CA ARG A 12 20.61 21.52 19.53
C ARG A 12 20.16 21.24 18.10
N ASP A 13 20.69 20.17 17.51
CA ASP A 13 20.19 19.63 16.24
C ASP A 13 18.71 19.27 16.45
N GLN A 14 17.84 20.20 16.07
CA GLN A 14 16.42 19.95 15.88
C GLN A 14 16.25 19.28 14.53
N SER A 15 16.60 18.01 14.44
CA SER A 15 16.21 17.12 13.34
C SER A 15 15.19 16.09 13.82
N ASN A 16 14.22 16.50 14.63
CA ASN A 16 12.98 15.73 14.79
C ASN A 16 12.03 16.06 13.63
N THR A 17 12.49 15.85 12.39
CA THR A 17 11.61 15.86 11.23
C THR A 17 10.95 14.49 11.19
N GLN A 18 9.73 14.41 11.74
CA GLN A 18 8.88 13.24 11.60
C GLN A 18 8.80 12.88 10.12
N THR A 19 9.58 11.86 9.73
CA THR A 19 9.88 11.61 8.32
C THR A 19 8.61 11.13 7.65
N HIS A 20 7.95 12.02 6.92
CA HIS A 20 6.70 11.71 6.23
C HIS A 20 6.90 10.51 5.30
N TRP A 21 5.90 9.64 5.18
CA TRP A 21 5.98 8.48 4.29
C TRP A 21 5.88 8.96 2.84
N LYS A 22 6.87 8.63 2.01
CA LYS A 22 6.77 9.00 0.59
C LYS A 22 5.84 8.03 -0.12
N PRO A 23 5.00 8.50 -1.07
CA PRO A 23 4.09 7.61 -1.79
C PRO A 23 4.79 6.44 -2.47
N LEU A 24 5.94 6.66 -3.11
CA LEU A 24 6.70 5.62 -3.80
C LEU A 24 7.26 4.55 -2.85
N GLU A 25 7.77 4.96 -1.69
CA GLU A 25 8.24 4.04 -0.63
C GLU A 25 7.10 3.10 -0.23
N LEU A 26 5.91 3.67 -0.02
CA LEU A 26 4.74 2.94 0.44
C LEU A 26 4.17 2.02 -0.64
N ILE A 27 4.14 2.46 -1.90
CA ILE A 27 3.73 1.65 -3.05
C ILE A 27 4.64 0.43 -3.19
N GLY A 28 5.97 0.61 -3.13
CA GLY A 28 6.93 -0.48 -3.24
C GLY A 28 6.72 -1.54 -2.17
N VAL A 29 6.62 -1.13 -0.90
CA VAL A 29 6.38 -2.06 0.20
C VAL A 29 5.04 -2.77 0.07
N LEU A 30 3.96 -2.02 -0.17
CA LEU A 30 2.62 -2.59 -0.26
C LEU A 30 2.49 -3.56 -1.42
N THR A 31 3.20 -3.33 -2.52
CA THR A 31 3.25 -4.26 -3.66
C THR A 31 3.94 -5.55 -3.26
N PHE A 32 5.14 -5.47 -2.68
CA PHE A 32 5.87 -6.66 -2.21
C PHE A 32 5.06 -7.48 -1.21
N LEU A 33 4.44 -6.82 -0.22
CA LEU A 33 3.62 -7.50 0.79
C LEU A 33 2.37 -8.14 0.20
N ASN A 34 1.76 -7.55 -0.84
CA ASN A 34 0.62 -8.15 -1.54
C ASN A 34 1.01 -9.39 -2.35
N GLU A 35 2.14 -9.33 -3.04
CA GLU A 35 2.68 -10.45 -3.83
C GLU A 35 3.14 -11.60 -2.94
N ASN A 36 3.60 -11.28 -1.72
CA ASN A 36 4.09 -12.24 -0.73
C ASN A 36 3.20 -12.29 0.52
N PHE A 37 1.88 -12.23 0.32
CA PHE A 37 0.92 -12.10 1.43
C PHE A 37 1.00 -13.25 2.44
N ASP A 38 1.43 -14.44 2.03
CA ASP A 38 1.67 -15.57 2.93
C ASP A 38 2.66 -15.20 4.05
N LEU A 39 3.74 -14.49 3.71
CA LEU A 39 4.71 -13.99 4.70
C LEU A 39 4.03 -13.06 5.69
N TRP A 40 3.21 -12.13 5.19
CA TRP A 40 2.45 -11.21 6.01
C TRP A 40 1.51 -11.98 6.94
N SER A 41 0.79 -12.98 6.44
CA SER A 41 -0.19 -13.77 7.22
C SER A 41 0.43 -14.61 8.34
N ILE A 42 1.71 -14.99 8.20
CA ILE A 42 2.46 -15.79 9.17
C ILE A 42 3.13 -14.90 10.21
N ASN A 43 3.88 -13.88 9.77
CA ASN A 43 4.63 -13.00 10.65
C ASN A 43 4.77 -11.60 10.04
N HIS A 44 3.93 -10.67 10.50
CA HIS A 44 3.90 -9.30 10.00
C HIS A 44 5.24 -8.55 10.15
N LEU A 45 5.98 -8.79 11.23
CA LEU A 45 7.25 -8.10 11.49
C LEU A 45 8.36 -8.63 10.58
N ASP A 46 8.45 -9.95 10.41
CA ASP A 46 9.40 -10.56 9.47
C ASP A 46 9.08 -10.15 8.02
N ALA A 47 7.81 -10.16 7.63
CA ALA A 47 7.37 -9.67 6.33
C ALA A 47 7.74 -8.20 6.11
N SER A 48 7.60 -7.36 7.14
CA SER A 48 8.01 -5.94 7.08
C SER A 48 9.52 -5.80 6.93
N ASN A 49 10.32 -6.59 7.65
CA ASN A 49 11.78 -6.59 7.51
C ASN A 49 12.22 -7.06 6.12
N LYS A 50 11.57 -8.09 5.57
CA LYS A 50 11.81 -8.57 4.20
C LYS A 50 11.43 -7.51 3.16
N ALA A 51 10.30 -6.85 3.34
CA ALA A 51 9.88 -5.75 2.47
C ALA A 51 10.87 -4.59 2.50
N ILE A 52 11.40 -4.22 3.68
CA ILE A 52 12.44 -3.19 3.81
C ILE A 52 13.70 -3.59 3.04
N LYS A 53 14.13 -4.84 3.17
CA LYS A 53 15.29 -5.35 2.44
C LYS A 53 15.07 -5.31 0.93
N GLU A 54 13.92 -5.79 0.45
CA GLU A 54 13.61 -5.86 -0.98
C GLU A 54 13.45 -4.46 -1.60
N THR A 55 12.76 -3.56 -0.91
CA THR A 55 12.47 -2.20 -1.39
C THR A 55 13.57 -1.19 -1.04
N ASN A 56 14.58 -1.63 -0.28
CA ASN A 56 15.73 -0.86 0.18
C ASN A 56 15.36 0.53 0.74
N ILE A 57 14.30 0.59 1.55
CA ILE A 57 13.89 1.83 2.22
C ILE A 57 14.60 1.98 3.56
N ASN A 58 15.05 3.19 3.89
CA ASN A 58 15.67 3.46 5.19
C ASN A 58 14.59 3.69 6.26
N ARG A 59 13.88 2.61 6.66
CA ARG A 59 12.84 2.61 7.69
C ARG A 59 13.07 1.48 8.67
N ASP A 60 12.59 1.67 9.89
CA ASP A 60 12.54 0.62 10.89
C ASP A 60 11.40 -0.38 10.61
N GLY A 61 11.68 -1.68 10.81
CA GLY A 61 10.73 -2.76 10.57
C GLY A 61 9.46 -2.67 11.40
N LYS A 62 9.59 -2.26 12.67
CA LYS A 62 8.44 -2.08 13.56
C LYS A 62 7.63 -0.84 13.16
N ALA A 63 8.30 0.24 12.74
CA ALA A 63 7.62 1.42 12.20
C ALA A 63 6.83 1.08 10.92
N LEU A 64 7.40 0.26 10.03
CA LEU A 64 6.70 -0.18 8.83
C LEU A 64 5.51 -1.08 9.16
N TYR A 65 5.72 -2.11 9.99
CA TYR A 65 4.66 -2.99 10.47
C TYR A 65 3.47 -2.18 11.02
N ASN A 66 3.73 -1.27 11.95
CA ASN A 66 2.69 -0.44 12.56
C ASN A 66 1.97 0.43 11.51
N LYS A 67 2.73 0.99 10.55
CA LYS A 67 2.16 1.81 9.49
C LYS A 67 1.17 1.00 8.64
N ILE A 68 1.59 -0.16 8.16
CA ILE A 68 0.79 -1.03 7.30
C ILE A 68 -0.41 -1.59 8.06
N TYR A 69 -0.20 -2.10 9.28
CA TYR A 69 -1.26 -2.61 10.14
C TYR A 69 -2.35 -1.56 10.39
N ASN A 70 -1.97 -0.33 10.73
CA ASN A 70 -2.94 0.71 10.98
C ASN A 70 -3.65 1.19 9.70
N MET A 71 -3.01 1.12 8.53
CA MET A 71 -3.67 1.40 7.25
C MET A 71 -4.75 0.35 6.94
N ILE A 72 -4.45 -0.94 7.15
CA ILE A 72 -5.46 -2.00 7.04
C ILE A 72 -6.59 -1.75 8.05
N LYS A 73 -6.27 -1.37 9.29
CA LYS A 73 -7.29 -1.08 10.30
C LYS A 73 -8.18 0.10 9.92
N ALA A 74 -7.59 1.16 9.37
CA ALA A 74 -8.35 2.30 8.86
C ALA A 74 -9.25 1.92 7.67
N MET A 75 -8.82 0.96 6.85
CA MET A 75 -9.65 0.40 5.79
C MET A 75 -10.82 -0.42 6.36
N GLU A 76 -10.59 -1.25 7.38
CA GLU A 76 -11.63 -2.00 8.10
C GLU A 76 -12.69 -1.05 8.69
N ASP A 77 -12.26 0.00 9.40
CA ASP A 77 -13.17 1.02 9.94
C ASP A 77 -13.95 1.76 8.85
N TYR A 78 -13.34 2.03 7.69
CA TYR A 78 -14.03 2.65 6.56
C TYR A 78 -15.09 1.72 5.94
N VAL A 79 -14.78 0.44 5.76
CA VAL A 79 -15.72 -0.55 5.22
C VAL A 79 -16.89 -0.79 6.20
N GLU A 80 -16.63 -0.83 7.51
CA GLU A 80 -17.65 -1.09 8.52
C GLU A 80 -18.53 0.14 8.82
N LYS A 81 -17.94 1.33 8.90
CA LYS A 81 -18.59 2.55 9.44
C LYS A 81 -18.68 3.70 8.45
N GLY A 82 -18.06 3.59 7.27
CA GLY A 82 -18.00 4.66 6.26
C GLY A 82 -17.01 5.80 6.60
N ASN A 83 -16.25 5.68 7.70
CA ASN A 83 -15.42 6.77 8.22
C ASN A 83 -13.99 6.74 7.66
N LYS A 84 -13.57 7.84 7.04
CA LYS A 84 -12.18 8.02 6.58
C LYS A 84 -11.33 8.68 7.66
N SER A 85 -10.29 7.98 8.12
CA SER A 85 -9.34 8.52 9.09
C SER A 85 -8.44 9.58 8.45
N THR A 86 -8.35 10.76 9.08
CA THR A 86 -7.44 11.86 8.66
C THR A 86 -5.96 11.52 8.88
N SER A 87 -5.65 10.52 9.71
CA SER A 87 -4.27 10.06 9.96
C SER A 87 -3.65 9.32 8.77
N TYR A 88 -4.46 8.92 7.78
CA TYR A 88 -4.06 8.17 6.60
C TYR A 88 -4.44 8.86 5.29
N THR A 89 -4.39 10.19 5.25
CA THR A 89 -4.68 10.99 4.04
C THR A 89 -3.96 10.50 2.78
N ILE A 90 -2.67 10.14 2.89
CA ILE A 90 -1.90 9.58 1.78
C ILE A 90 -2.53 8.33 1.14
N MET A 91 -3.24 7.52 1.93
CA MET A 91 -3.97 6.35 1.44
C MET A 91 -5.21 6.76 0.65
N TRP A 92 -5.94 7.78 1.12
CA TRP A 92 -7.19 8.21 0.49
C TRP A 92 -6.97 9.05 -0.77
N GLU A 93 -5.87 9.82 -0.82
CA GLU A 93 -5.54 10.70 -1.94
C GLU A 93 -4.80 9.99 -3.08
N ASN A 94 -4.13 8.87 -2.79
CA ASN A 94 -3.41 8.09 -3.78
C ASN A 94 -4.17 6.79 -4.09
N SER A 95 -4.80 6.73 -5.26
CA SER A 95 -5.60 5.58 -5.68
C SER A 95 -4.83 4.26 -5.66
N LYS A 96 -3.54 4.26 -6.02
CA LYS A 96 -2.75 3.02 -6.02
C LYS A 96 -2.47 2.52 -4.61
N ILE A 97 -2.18 3.42 -3.68
CA ILE A 97 -2.01 3.06 -2.25
C ILE A 97 -3.35 2.57 -1.69
N TYR A 98 -4.45 3.24 -2.03
CA TYR A 98 -5.80 2.78 -1.68
C TYR A 98 -6.05 1.34 -2.16
N ASP A 99 -5.83 1.08 -3.45
CA ASP A 99 -6.08 -0.23 -4.06
C ASP A 99 -5.24 -1.33 -3.40
N LEU A 100 -3.95 -1.08 -3.18
CA LEU A 100 -3.06 -2.05 -2.55
C LEU A 100 -3.42 -2.32 -1.07
N VAL A 101 -3.85 -1.30 -0.32
CA VAL A 101 -4.31 -1.50 1.06
C VAL A 101 -5.64 -2.23 1.08
N LYS A 102 -6.54 -1.92 0.15
CA LYS A 102 -7.82 -2.61 0.02
C LYS A 102 -7.61 -4.09 -0.30
N GLU A 103 -6.70 -4.41 -1.21
CA GLU A 103 -6.34 -5.79 -1.54
C GLU A 103 -5.78 -6.55 -0.32
N MET A 104 -4.88 -5.91 0.44
CA MET A 104 -4.37 -6.50 1.69
C MET A 104 -5.48 -6.70 2.73
N TYR A 105 -6.42 -5.76 2.84
CA TYR A 105 -7.58 -5.90 3.72
C TYR A 105 -8.45 -7.09 3.29
N ASP A 106 -8.79 -7.19 2.00
CA ASP A 106 -9.62 -8.27 1.46
C ASP A 106 -8.97 -9.64 1.74
N LYS A 107 -7.66 -9.80 1.45
CA LYS A 107 -6.89 -11.03 1.77
C LYS A 107 -6.84 -11.33 3.27
N THR A 108 -6.71 -10.29 4.11
CA THR A 108 -6.71 -10.44 5.58
C THR A 108 -8.07 -10.91 6.09
N LYS A 109 -9.16 -10.38 5.53
CA LYS A 109 -10.53 -10.76 5.88
C LYS A 109 -10.82 -12.20 5.47
N GLU A 110 -10.50 -12.58 4.24
CA GLU A 110 -10.65 -13.95 3.74
C GLU A 110 -9.89 -14.95 4.62
N THR A 111 -8.63 -14.66 4.96
CA THR A 111 -7.81 -15.52 5.83
C THR A 111 -8.45 -15.73 7.22
N LYS A 112 -9.08 -14.69 7.79
CA LYS A 112 -9.80 -14.80 9.08
C LYS A 112 -11.02 -15.71 8.94
N GLU A 113 -11.80 -15.55 7.87
CA GLU A 113 -13.00 -16.36 7.60
C GLU A 113 -12.66 -17.84 7.36
N THR A 114 -11.58 -18.14 6.61
CA THR A 114 -11.11 -19.51 6.39
C THR A 114 -10.66 -20.17 7.69
N LYS A 115 -9.84 -19.49 8.50
CA LYS A 115 -9.37 -20.00 9.80
C LYS A 115 -10.53 -20.23 10.79
N GLU A 116 -11.54 -19.38 10.77
CA GLU A 116 -12.73 -19.56 11.62
C GLU A 116 -13.60 -20.73 11.15
N GLY A 117 -13.77 -20.91 9.83
CA GLY A 117 -14.46 -22.06 9.24
C GLY A 117 -13.80 -23.40 9.58
N GLU A 118 -12.47 -23.48 9.48
CA GLU A 118 -11.71 -24.66 9.86
C GLU A 118 -11.80 -24.95 11.37
N ARG A 119 -11.76 -23.91 12.21
CA ARG A 119 -11.89 -24.08 13.67
C ARG A 119 -13.28 -24.56 14.07
N LYS A 120 -14.34 -24.11 13.38
CA LYS A 120 -15.72 -24.62 13.56
C LYS A 120 -15.86 -26.08 13.09
N LYS A 121 -15.19 -26.46 11.99
CA LYS A 121 -15.17 -27.85 11.50
C LYS A 121 -14.45 -28.79 12.47
N ARG A 122 -13.27 -28.41 12.97
CA ARG A 122 -12.53 -29.20 13.97
C ARG A 122 -13.30 -29.39 15.28
N LYS A 123 -14.03 -28.36 15.75
CA LYS A 123 -14.90 -28.49 16.93
C LYS A 123 -16.10 -29.42 16.70
N LYS A 124 -16.59 -29.55 15.47
CA LYS A 124 -17.67 -30.50 15.12
C LYS A 124 -17.15 -31.94 15.05
N GLU A 125 -15.91 -32.13 14.59
CA GLU A 125 -15.28 -33.45 14.47
C GLU A 125 -14.80 -34.03 15.82
N THR A 126 -14.44 -33.19 16.80
CA THR A 126 -14.09 -33.63 18.17
C THR A 126 -15.29 -33.79 19.11
N SER A 127 -16.51 -33.44 18.67
CA SER A 127 -17.73 -33.60 19.49
C SER A 127 -18.30 -35.02 19.49
N ASN A 128 -17.71 -35.97 18.74
CA ASN A 128 -18.20 -37.34 18.58
C ASN A 128 -17.28 -38.41 19.21
N HIS A 129 -16.46 -38.06 20.21
CA HIS A 129 -15.80 -39.08 21.02
C HIS A 129 -15.97 -38.76 22.51
N MET A 130 -17.03 -39.30 23.09
CA MET A 130 -17.07 -39.58 24.52
C MET A 130 -16.08 -40.72 24.78
N SER A 131 -15.12 -40.50 25.68
CA SER A 131 -14.57 -41.55 26.53
C SER A 131 -13.92 -40.86 27.74
N ASP A 132 -14.49 -41.15 28.90
CA ASP A 132 -13.95 -40.81 30.21
C ASP A 132 -12.49 -41.24 30.37
N GLY A 133 -11.73 -40.44 31.11
CA GLY A 133 -10.33 -40.71 31.41
C GLY A 133 -9.74 -39.62 32.27
N ASP A 134 -10.05 -39.69 33.57
CA ASP A 134 -9.38 -39.02 34.67
C ASP A 134 -7.85 -39.11 34.57
N GLY A 135 -7.16 -38.01 34.84
CA GLY A 135 -5.74 -37.85 34.56
C GLY A 135 -5.20 -36.52 35.07
N ASP A 136 -5.18 -36.38 36.38
CA ASP A 136 -4.37 -35.41 37.13
C ASP A 136 -2.93 -35.34 36.57
N VAL A 137 -2.54 -34.17 36.03
CA VAL A 137 -1.13 -33.84 35.80
C VAL A 137 -0.88 -32.40 36.25
N THR A 138 -0.12 -32.34 37.33
CA THR A 138 0.37 -31.18 38.06
C THR A 138 1.09 -30.16 37.16
N MET A 139 0.63 -28.90 37.14
CA MET A 139 1.39 -27.79 36.56
C MET A 139 2.56 -27.41 37.48
N LYS A 140 3.79 -27.71 37.07
CA LYS A 140 5.00 -27.08 37.62
C LYS A 140 5.30 -25.79 36.87
N ASN A 141 5.11 -24.67 37.57
CA ASN A 141 5.62 -23.34 37.19
C ASN A 141 7.15 -23.33 37.29
N ASN A 142 7.83 -23.19 36.15
CA ASN A 142 9.24 -22.84 36.11
C ASN A 142 9.38 -21.43 35.52
N ASN A 143 9.49 -20.44 36.40
CA ASN A 143 9.94 -19.10 36.04
C ASN A 143 11.45 -19.15 35.79
N THR A 144 11.87 -19.23 34.53
CA THR A 144 13.27 -18.99 34.13
C THR A 144 13.38 -17.65 33.42
N THR A 145 13.82 -16.64 34.18
CA THR A 145 14.33 -15.37 33.64
C THR A 145 15.57 -15.67 32.82
N THR A 146 15.42 -15.69 31.49
CA THR A 146 16.53 -15.84 30.56
C THR A 146 16.87 -14.45 30.05
N THR A 147 18.02 -13.91 30.47
CA THR A 147 18.59 -12.68 29.94
C THR A 147 19.00 -12.93 28.49
N ASN A 148 18.15 -12.53 27.55
CA ASN A 148 18.45 -12.59 26.12
C ASN A 148 19.54 -11.56 25.79
N GLN A 149 20.80 -11.99 25.84
CA GLN A 149 21.83 -11.37 25.02
C GLN A 149 21.46 -11.66 23.56
N ILE A 150 21.06 -10.63 22.83
CA ILE A 150 20.80 -10.72 21.39
C ILE A 150 22.17 -10.88 20.73
N ASP A 151 22.52 -12.10 20.38
CA ASP A 151 23.67 -12.37 19.54
C ASP A 151 23.32 -11.90 18.12
N VAL A 152 23.87 -10.76 17.73
CA VAL A 152 23.69 -10.20 16.38
C VAL A 152 24.63 -10.99 15.46
N PRO A 153 24.13 -11.73 14.45
CA PRO A 153 24.99 -12.44 13.53
C PRO A 153 25.90 -11.43 12.81
N GLN A 154 27.20 -11.46 13.11
CA GLN A 154 28.19 -10.74 12.31
C GLN A 154 28.25 -11.41 10.94
N LEU A 155 27.60 -10.80 9.95
CA LEU A 155 27.81 -11.18 8.56
C LEU A 155 29.30 -10.92 8.24
N PRO A 156 30.07 -11.92 7.78
CA PRO A 156 31.46 -11.69 7.41
C PRO A 156 31.48 -10.77 6.19
N PHE A 157 32.08 -9.59 6.34
CA PHE A 157 32.33 -8.67 5.22
C PHE A 157 33.42 -9.24 4.31
N THR A 158 33.03 -10.08 3.36
CA THR A 158 33.92 -10.57 2.30
C THR A 158 33.66 -9.82 1.00
N ILE A 159 34.67 -9.70 0.14
CA ILE A 159 34.52 -9.08 -1.20
C ILE A 159 33.40 -9.77 -1.99
N GLU A 160 33.28 -11.10 -1.87
CA GLU A 160 32.23 -11.88 -2.53
C GLU A 160 30.82 -11.52 -2.02
N THR A 161 30.65 -11.23 -0.73
CA THR A 161 29.36 -10.73 -0.20
C THR A 161 29.04 -9.31 -0.69
N ILE A 162 30.04 -8.47 -0.91
CA ILE A 162 29.88 -7.11 -1.46
C ILE A 162 29.47 -7.19 -2.94
N ASP A 163 30.15 -8.01 -3.74
CA ASP A 163 29.84 -8.19 -5.16
C ASP A 163 28.44 -8.77 -5.36
N LYS A 164 28.04 -9.71 -4.50
CA LYS A 164 26.68 -10.26 -4.52
C LYS A 164 25.63 -9.17 -4.26
N VAL A 165 25.81 -8.37 -3.20
CA VAL A 165 24.89 -7.26 -2.87
C VAL A 165 24.85 -6.22 -3.99
N TYR A 166 26.00 -5.89 -4.59
CA TYR A 166 26.07 -4.94 -5.69
C TYR A 166 25.34 -5.46 -6.94
N ASN A 167 25.56 -6.71 -7.32
CA ASN A 167 24.89 -7.32 -8.46
C ASN A 167 23.37 -7.43 -8.23
N GLU A 168 22.94 -7.77 -7.02
CA GLU A 168 21.52 -7.74 -6.63
C GLU A 168 20.92 -6.33 -6.73
N GLN A 169 21.66 -5.29 -6.36
CA GLN A 169 21.22 -3.89 -6.54
C GLN A 169 21.04 -3.54 -8.02
N VAL A 170 22.00 -3.90 -8.87
CA VAL A 170 21.91 -3.66 -10.32
C VAL A 170 20.67 -4.34 -10.90
N GLN A 171 20.46 -5.61 -10.56
CA GLN A 171 19.28 -6.36 -11.02
C GLN A 171 17.95 -5.77 -10.50
N ASN A 172 17.92 -5.26 -9.27
CA ASN A 172 16.72 -4.62 -8.73
C ASN A 172 16.39 -3.31 -9.48
N TYR A 173 17.39 -2.48 -9.76
CA TYR A 173 17.21 -1.28 -10.57
C TYR A 173 16.74 -1.62 -11.99
N ASP A 174 17.27 -2.67 -12.61
CA ASP A 174 16.82 -3.12 -13.93
C ASP A 174 15.34 -3.54 -13.92
N ARG A 175 14.92 -4.30 -12.90
CA ARG A 175 13.50 -4.65 -12.72
C ARG A 175 12.62 -3.42 -12.55
N LEU A 176 13.06 -2.46 -11.73
CA LEU A 176 12.31 -1.24 -11.48
C LEU A 176 12.19 -0.37 -12.74
N ILE A 177 13.23 -0.35 -13.58
CA ILE A 177 13.21 0.33 -14.88
C ILE A 177 12.17 -0.32 -15.80
N VAL A 178 12.12 -1.64 -15.88
CA VAL A 178 11.13 -2.37 -16.70
C VAL A 178 9.71 -2.08 -16.21
N ILE A 179 9.46 -2.19 -14.90
CA ILE A 179 8.14 -1.90 -14.31
C ILE A 179 7.72 -0.45 -14.61
N ASN A 180 8.61 0.51 -14.42
CA ASN A 180 8.33 1.91 -14.71
C ASN A 180 8.03 2.15 -16.19
N ARG A 181 8.76 1.48 -17.09
CA ARG A 181 8.53 1.56 -18.53
C ARG A 181 7.14 1.05 -18.89
N ASP A 182 6.77 -0.13 -18.41
CA ASP A 182 5.46 -0.73 -18.68
C ASP A 182 4.32 0.13 -18.13
N MET A 183 4.52 0.72 -16.95
CA MET A 183 3.56 1.66 -16.35
C MET A 183 3.37 2.93 -17.19
N ILE A 184 4.47 3.53 -17.66
CA ILE A 184 4.44 4.71 -18.53
C ILE A 184 3.77 4.37 -19.85
N GLU A 185 4.07 3.22 -20.44
CA GLU A 185 3.51 2.79 -21.71
C GLU A 185 1.99 2.56 -21.61
N LYS A 186 1.53 1.91 -20.53
CA LYS A 186 0.10 1.73 -20.27
C LYS A 186 -0.63 3.06 -20.10
N ARG A 187 -0.09 3.96 -19.27
CA ARG A 187 -0.64 5.32 -19.09
C ARG A 187 -0.72 6.09 -20.40
N ASN A 188 0.34 6.04 -21.21
CA ASN A 188 0.37 6.70 -22.51
C ASN A 188 -0.68 6.13 -23.48
N LYS A 189 -0.94 4.82 -23.42
CA LYS A 189 -2.02 4.19 -24.20
C LYS A 189 -3.39 4.70 -23.78
N GLU A 190 -3.67 4.72 -22.47
CA GLU A 190 -4.94 5.25 -21.93
C GLU A 190 -5.16 6.73 -22.33
N VAL A 191 -4.10 7.56 -22.26
CA VAL A 191 -4.17 8.97 -22.68
C VAL A 191 -4.49 9.10 -24.17
N ARG A 192 -3.88 8.28 -25.03
CA ARG A 192 -4.18 8.28 -26.47
C ARG A 192 -5.63 7.89 -26.75
N GLU A 193 -6.12 6.84 -26.10
CA GLU A 193 -7.51 6.38 -26.26
C GLU A 193 -8.53 7.43 -25.80
N LEU A 194 -8.25 8.12 -24.68
CA LEU A 194 -9.09 9.22 -24.21
C LEU A 194 -9.07 10.41 -25.18
N TYR A 195 -7.89 10.76 -25.70
CA TYR A 195 -7.76 11.82 -26.68
C TYR A 195 -8.57 11.53 -27.95
N GLU A 196 -8.49 10.30 -28.48
CA GLU A 196 -9.29 9.88 -29.64
C GLU A 196 -10.80 9.97 -29.36
N GLN A 197 -11.24 9.54 -28.18
CA GLN A 197 -12.65 9.65 -27.80
C GLN A 197 -13.12 11.10 -27.74
N ILE A 198 -12.32 11.99 -27.16
CA ILE A 198 -12.61 13.43 -27.11
C ILE A 198 -12.71 13.99 -28.54
N SER A 199 -11.76 13.69 -29.41
CA SER A 199 -11.77 14.15 -30.80
C SER A 199 -13.01 13.67 -31.57
N ARG A 200 -13.42 12.41 -31.38
CA ARG A 200 -14.65 11.87 -31.99
C ARG A 200 -15.89 12.62 -31.51
N ARG A 201 -16.03 12.82 -30.20
CA ARG A 201 -17.17 13.55 -29.62
C ARG A 201 -17.22 15.01 -30.08
N GLN A 202 -16.06 15.67 -30.19
CA GLN A 202 -15.97 17.03 -30.72
C GLN A 202 -16.47 17.10 -32.18
N ALA A 203 -16.06 16.15 -33.02
CA ALA A 203 -16.51 16.09 -34.41
C ALA A 203 -18.02 15.86 -34.53
N GLU A 204 -18.59 14.99 -33.69
CA GLU A 204 -20.04 14.76 -33.62
C GLU A 204 -20.80 16.02 -33.17
N LEU A 205 -20.29 16.71 -32.15
CA LEU A 205 -20.89 17.95 -31.65
C LEU A 205 -20.91 19.03 -32.73
N ILE A 206 -19.82 19.20 -33.48
CA ILE A 206 -19.75 20.16 -34.60
C ILE A 206 -20.83 19.83 -35.65
N LYS A 207 -20.99 18.55 -36.02
CA LYS A 207 -22.03 18.12 -36.97
C LYS A 207 -23.44 18.44 -36.45
N LEU A 208 -23.70 18.23 -35.16
CA LEU A 208 -24.99 18.52 -34.54
C LEU A 208 -25.29 20.02 -34.53
N ILE A 209 -24.31 20.84 -34.16
CA ILE A 209 -24.43 22.31 -34.19
C ILE A 209 -24.75 22.78 -35.61
N GLN A 210 -24.03 22.26 -36.61
CA GLN A 210 -24.26 22.66 -38.00
C GLN A 210 -25.64 22.24 -38.50
N LYS A 211 -26.12 21.05 -38.12
CA LYS A 211 -27.50 20.61 -38.42
C LYS A 211 -28.55 21.48 -37.74
N ALA A 212 -28.33 21.91 -36.51
CA ALA A 212 -29.24 22.80 -35.79
C ALA A 212 -29.29 24.19 -36.43
N ASN A 213 -28.14 24.75 -36.80
CA ASN A 213 -28.05 26.04 -37.49
C ASN A 213 -28.76 26.02 -38.84
N ASN A 214 -28.56 24.96 -39.65
CA ASN A 214 -29.25 24.83 -40.94
C ASN A 214 -30.79 24.81 -40.76
N LYS A 215 -31.30 24.09 -39.75
CA LYS A 215 -32.74 24.08 -39.43
C LYS A 215 -33.25 25.45 -38.98
N LEU A 216 -32.46 26.18 -38.19
CA LEU A 216 -32.82 27.53 -37.76
C LEU A 216 -32.93 28.47 -38.95
N ASP A 217 -32.01 28.38 -39.91
CA ASP A 217 -32.04 29.16 -41.14
C ASP A 217 -33.25 28.81 -42.03
N GLU A 218 -33.60 27.54 -42.15
CA GLU A 218 -34.82 27.09 -42.84
C GLU A 218 -36.09 27.69 -42.19
N LEU A 219 -36.21 27.61 -40.87
CA LEU A 219 -37.34 28.20 -40.14
C LEU A 219 -37.43 29.71 -40.31
N ARG A 220 -36.28 30.41 -40.29
CA ARG A 220 -36.23 31.86 -40.51
C ARG A 220 -36.70 32.26 -41.90
N LYS A 221 -36.40 31.46 -42.93
CA LYS A 221 -36.89 31.70 -44.29
C LYS A 221 -38.42 31.57 -44.36
N ILE A 222 -38.99 30.56 -43.70
CA ILE A 222 -40.44 30.31 -43.68
C ILE A 222 -41.18 31.43 -42.93
N THR A 223 -40.69 31.84 -41.76
CA THR A 223 -41.34 32.87 -40.94
C THR A 223 -41.15 34.28 -41.48
N GLY A 224 -40.00 34.57 -42.10
CA GLY A 224 -39.73 35.85 -42.78
C GLY A 224 -40.60 36.09 -44.02
N THR A 225 -41.04 35.04 -44.70
CA THR A 225 -42.03 35.16 -45.80
C THR A 225 -43.46 35.33 -45.31
N SER A 226 -43.78 34.98 -44.06
CA SER A 226 -45.14 35.08 -43.51
C SER A 226 -45.51 36.48 -43.01
N SER A 227 -44.57 37.43 -42.92
CA SER A 227 -44.84 38.82 -42.49
C SER A 227 -45.00 39.81 -43.64
N MET A 228 -45.19 39.33 -44.88
CA MET A 228 -45.37 40.15 -46.09
C MET A 228 -46.73 39.93 -46.78
N ILE A 229 -47.74 39.38 -46.09
CA ILE A 229 -49.14 39.35 -46.51
C ILE A 229 -49.95 40.11 -45.46
#